data_AF-A0A2E3Z393-F1
#
_entry.id   AF-A0A2E3Z393-F1
#
_cell.length_a   1.000
_cell.length_b   1.000
_cell.length_c   1.000
_cell.angle_alpha   90.00
_cell.angle_beta   90.00
_cell.angle_gamma   90.00
#
_symmetry.space_group_name_H-M   'P 1'
#
loop_
_entity.id
_entity.type
_entity.pdbx_description
1 polymer ?
#
loop_
_entity_poly.entity_id
_entity_poly.type
_entity_poly.pdbx_seq_one_letter_code
_entity_poly.pdbx_strand_id
1 'polypeptide(L)'
;MLALQTRISAYLEMHPIMLVAALNVHQKTRAAFNQSKFFDRKALVEALHRSPLDTSEIFTDPKNISWETSFALIGNSWELPGRGKIVHID
;
A
#
# COMPACT_ATOMS: atom_id res chain seq x y z
N MET A 1 -4.91 -15.99 -14.83
CA MET A 1 -4.10 -14.80 -15.15
C MET A 1 -4.85 -13.47 -14.93
N LEU A 2 -6.15 -13.38 -15.22
CA LEU A 2 -6.97 -12.17 -15.04
C LEU A 2 -7.11 -11.70 -13.59
N ALA A 3 -7.25 -12.63 -12.62
CA ALA A 3 -7.58 -12.28 -11.24
C ALA A 3 -6.53 -11.44 -10.50
N LEU A 4 -5.23 -11.62 -10.79
CA LEU A 4 -4.17 -10.83 -10.16
C LEU A 4 -4.14 -9.39 -10.68
N GLN A 5 -4.25 -9.21 -12.00
CA GLN A 5 -4.27 -7.87 -12.60
C GLN A 5 -5.48 -7.07 -12.12
N THR A 6 -6.66 -7.70 -12.01
CA THR A 6 -7.85 -7.03 -11.45
C THR A 6 -7.61 -6.48 -10.04
N ARG A 7 -6.90 -7.24 -9.19
CA ARG A 7 -6.58 -6.78 -7.83
C ARG A 7 -5.52 -5.70 -7.81
N ILE A 8 -4.52 -5.76 -8.69
CA ILE A 8 -3.52 -4.69 -8.86
C ILE A 8 -4.21 -3.40 -9.28
N SER A 9 -5.10 -3.45 -10.28
CA SER A 9 -5.88 -2.29 -10.75
C SER A 9 -6.73 -1.70 -9.62
N ALA A 10 -7.41 -2.53 -8.83
CA ALA A 10 -8.22 -2.04 -7.71
C ALA A 10 -7.38 -1.27 -6.66
N TYR A 11 -6.13 -1.67 -6.41
CA TYR A 11 -5.22 -0.91 -5.54
C TYR A 11 -4.70 0.38 -6.19
N LEU A 12 -4.45 0.38 -7.50
CA LEU A 12 -4.01 1.57 -8.23
C LEU A 12 -5.09 2.65 -8.34
N GLU A 13 -6.36 2.24 -8.42
CA GLU A 13 -7.52 3.14 -8.46
C GLU A 13 -7.92 3.65 -7.08
N MET A 14 -7.37 3.07 -6.01
CA MET A 14 -7.69 3.44 -4.64
C MET A 14 -7.07 4.79 -4.28
N HIS A 15 -7.84 5.65 -3.60
CA HIS A 15 -7.32 6.92 -3.11
C HIS A 15 -6.13 6.67 -2.15
N PRO A 16 -5.01 7.42 -2.23
CA PRO A 16 -3.81 7.17 -1.41
C PRO A 16 -4.07 7.10 0.11
N ILE A 17 -5.00 7.93 0.62
CA ILE A 17 -5.42 7.87 2.04
C ILE A 17 -6.04 6.51 2.40
N MET A 18 -6.87 5.95 1.51
CA MET A 18 -7.49 4.63 1.72
C MET A 18 -6.44 3.52 1.67
N LEU A 19 -5.43 3.67 0.81
CA LEU A 19 -4.29 2.74 0.73
C LEU A 19 -3.49 2.72 2.04
N VAL A 20 -3.17 3.89 2.60
CA VAL A 20 -2.47 4.01 3.90
C VAL A 20 -3.33 3.50 5.05
N ALA A 21 -4.64 3.78 5.05
CA ALA A 21 -5.56 3.23 6.04
C ALA A 21 -5.56 1.69 6.00
N ALA A 22 -5.60 1.09 4.81
CA ALA A 22 -5.52 -0.35 4.65
C ALA A 22 -4.19 -0.90 5.21
N LEU A 23 -3.05 -0.31 4.83
CA LEU A 23 -1.73 -0.69 5.36
C LEU A 23 -1.68 -0.68 6.90
N ASN A 24 -2.22 0.36 7.52
CA ASN A 24 -2.26 0.49 8.98
C ASN A 24 -3.22 -0.49 9.66
N VAL A 25 -4.36 -0.81 9.04
CA VAL A 25 -5.25 -1.87 9.54
C VAL A 25 -4.53 -3.21 9.55
N HIS A 26 -3.73 -3.50 8.51
CA HIS A 26 -2.95 -4.74 8.46
C HIS A 26 -1.85 -4.79 9.54
N GLN A 27 -1.13 -3.68 9.76
CA GLN A 27 -0.14 -3.59 10.83
C GLN A 27 -0.76 -3.82 12.22
N LYS A 28 -1.84 -3.09 12.54
CA LYS A 28 -2.44 -3.11 13.88
C LYS A 28 -3.07 -4.44 14.24
N THR A 29 -3.74 -5.07 13.27
CA THR A 29 -4.50 -6.28 13.58
C THR A 29 -3.60 -7.50 13.74
N ARG A 30 -2.40 -7.55 13.13
CA ARG A 30 -1.50 -8.73 13.02
C ARG A 30 -2.18 -10.06 12.60
N ALA A 31 -3.50 -10.08 12.43
CA ALA A 31 -4.37 -11.25 12.46
C ALA A 31 -5.19 -11.41 11.17
N ALA A 32 -5.21 -10.40 10.29
CA ALA A 32 -5.89 -10.51 9.00
C ALA A 32 -5.06 -11.21 7.91
N PHE A 33 -3.83 -11.67 8.22
CA PHE A 33 -2.96 -12.40 7.28
C PHE A 33 -3.64 -13.68 6.75
N ASN A 34 -4.54 -14.28 7.55
CA ASN A 34 -5.30 -15.49 7.19
C ASN A 34 -6.79 -15.25 6.89
N GLN A 35 -7.33 -14.04 7.10
CA GLN A 35 -8.79 -13.80 6.97
C GLN A 35 -9.20 -12.84 5.85
N SER A 36 -8.26 -12.14 5.23
CA SER A 36 -8.60 -11.24 4.14
C SER A 36 -8.56 -11.98 2.81
N LYS A 37 -9.70 -12.59 2.45
CA LYS A 37 -10.02 -12.96 1.05
C LYS A 37 -9.81 -11.78 0.06
N PHE A 38 -9.68 -10.57 0.58
CA PHE A 38 -9.51 -9.30 -0.13
C PHE A 38 -8.10 -8.71 -0.07
N PHE A 39 -7.20 -9.19 0.79
CA PHE A 39 -5.83 -8.66 0.85
C PHE A 39 -4.90 -9.57 0.05
N ASP A 40 -4.67 -9.19 -1.19
CA ASP A 40 -3.64 -9.83 -1.99
C ASP A 40 -2.35 -9.03 -1.81
N ARG A 41 -1.50 -9.48 -0.88
CA ARG A 41 -0.17 -8.89 -0.62
C ARG A 41 0.64 -8.72 -1.90
N LYS A 42 0.59 -9.71 -2.80
CA LYS A 42 1.34 -9.67 -4.05
C LYS A 42 0.79 -8.57 -4.97
N ALA A 43 -0.53 -8.43 -5.04
CA ALA A 43 -1.16 -7.37 -5.81
C ALA A 43 -0.87 -5.98 -5.23
N LEU A 44 -0.91 -5.83 -3.90
CA LEU A 44 -0.63 -4.56 -3.23
C LEU A 44 0.82 -4.11 -3.42
N VAL A 45 1.78 -5.01 -3.19
CA VAL A 45 3.22 -4.72 -3.40
C VAL A 45 3.47 -4.30 -4.84
N GLU A 46 2.88 -5.01 -5.80
CA GLU A 46 3.00 -4.66 -7.22
C GLU A 46 2.33 -3.31 -7.54
N ALA A 47 1.17 -3.02 -6.95
CA ALA A 47 0.50 -1.74 -7.11
C ALA A 47 1.32 -0.57 -6.53
N LEU A 48 1.97 -0.77 -5.38
CA LEU A 48 2.87 0.24 -4.79
C LEU A 48 4.07 0.54 -5.70
N HIS A 49 4.67 -0.48 -6.33
CA HIS A 49 5.74 -0.28 -7.32
C HIS A 49 5.29 0.47 -8.58
N ARG A 50 4.04 0.26 -9.00
CA ARG A 50 3.46 0.91 -10.19
C ARG A 50 2.82 2.27 -9.88
N SER A 51 2.63 2.56 -8.60
CA SER A 51 1.95 3.76 -8.14
C SER A 51 2.79 4.99 -8.47
N PRO A 52 2.17 6.12 -8.81
CA PRO A 52 2.89 7.39 -8.93
C PRO A 52 3.29 7.97 -7.56
N LEU A 53 2.95 7.31 -6.45
CA LEU A 53 3.39 7.69 -5.11
C LEU A 53 4.86 7.32 -4.89
N ASP A 54 5.59 8.21 -4.20
CA ASP A 54 6.90 7.83 -3.69
C ASP A 54 6.72 6.84 -2.53
N THR A 55 7.19 5.62 -2.74
CA THR A 55 7.11 4.50 -1.79
C THR A 55 8.49 3.96 -1.43
N SER A 56 9.55 4.70 -1.78
CA SER A 56 10.94 4.26 -1.63
C SER A 56 11.33 3.93 -0.18
N GLU A 57 10.73 4.61 0.80
CA GLU A 57 11.03 4.42 2.22
C GLU A 57 10.32 3.23 2.85
N ILE A 58 9.27 2.69 2.22
CA ILE A 58 8.50 1.59 2.83
C ILE A 58 8.99 0.21 2.42
N PHE A 59 9.75 0.11 1.33
CA PHE A 59 10.33 -1.13 0.84
C PHE A 59 11.62 -1.47 1.59
N THR A 60 11.62 -2.61 2.28
CA THR A 60 12.83 -3.19 2.88
C THR A 60 13.63 -3.99 1.85
N ASP A 61 12.94 -4.52 0.84
CA ASP A 61 13.50 -5.15 -0.35
C ASP A 61 12.53 -4.96 -1.54
N PRO A 62 12.94 -5.22 -2.80
CA PRO A 62 12.11 -5.01 -3.99
C PRO A 62 10.80 -5.83 -4.04
N LYS A 63 10.55 -6.70 -3.07
CA LYS A 63 9.37 -7.57 -3.00
C LYS A 63 8.67 -7.47 -1.64
N ASN A 64 9.13 -6.62 -0.73
CA ASN A 64 8.64 -6.61 0.63
C ASN A 64 8.66 -5.21 1.25
N ILE A 65 7.59 -4.92 2.00
CA ILE A 65 7.47 -3.73 2.83
C ILE A 65 7.52 -4.13 4.30
N SER A 66 8.11 -3.30 5.15
CA SER A 66 8.10 -3.54 6.61
C SER A 66 6.68 -3.41 7.13
N TRP A 67 6.24 -4.36 7.98
CA TRP A 67 4.91 -4.36 8.60
C TRP A 67 4.97 -4.11 10.11
N GLU A 68 6.14 -3.76 10.63
CA GLU A 68 6.35 -3.58 12.06
C GLU A 68 5.98 -2.16 12.51
N THR A 69 6.03 -1.22 11.57
CA THR A 69 5.84 0.22 11.74
C THR A 69 4.54 0.69 11.08
N SER A 70 3.99 1.79 11.56
CA SER A 70 2.81 2.40 10.94
C SER A 70 3.21 3.18 9.68
N PHE A 71 2.23 3.49 8.84
CA PHE A 71 2.43 4.20 7.58
C PHE A 71 1.73 5.55 7.62
N ALA A 72 2.35 6.57 7.01
CA ALA A 72 1.75 7.87 6.81
C ALA A 72 1.84 8.29 5.35
N LEU A 73 0.84 9.04 4.88
CA LEU A 73 0.90 9.76 3.61
C LEU A 73 1.36 11.19 3.89
N ILE A 74 2.49 11.59 3.31
CA ILE A 74 3.06 12.93 3.41
C ILE A 74 3.02 13.59 2.03
N GLY A 75 2.55 14.84 1.95
CA GLY A 75 2.54 15.60 0.69
C GLY A 75 1.38 16.59 0.63
N ASN A 76 1.66 17.79 0.11
CA ASN A 76 0.76 18.94 0.12
C ASN A 76 -0.36 18.87 -0.93
N SER A 77 -0.44 17.80 -1.73
CA SER A 77 -1.41 17.67 -2.82
C SER A 77 -1.76 16.22 -3.08
N TRP A 78 -2.35 15.54 -2.10
CA TRP A 78 -3.01 14.24 -2.31
C TRP A 78 -4.22 14.34 -3.27
N GLU A 79 -4.68 15.57 -3.57
CA GLU A 79 -5.67 15.89 -4.59
C GLU A 79 -5.14 15.75 -6.04
N LEU A 80 -3.82 15.69 -6.22
CA LEU A 80 -3.19 15.46 -7.53
C LEU A 80 -2.55 14.06 -7.57
N PRO A 81 -2.95 13.19 -8.51
CA PRO A 81 -2.32 11.89 -8.68
C PRO A 81 -0.80 12.03 -8.85
N GLY A 82 -0.02 11.42 -7.94
CA GLY A 82 1.45 11.40 -8.01
C GLY A 82 2.22 12.45 -7.19
N ARG A 83 1.59 13.13 -6.23
CA ARG A 83 2.26 14.11 -5.34
C ARG A 83 2.24 13.75 -3.85
N GLY A 84 2.23 12.46 -3.55
CA GLY A 84 2.28 11.93 -2.18
C GLY A 84 3.42 10.95 -1.99
N LYS A 85 3.97 10.94 -0.78
CA LYS A 85 4.99 10.00 -0.32
C LYS A 85 4.38 9.15 0.80
N ILE A 86 4.48 7.83 0.71
CA ILE A 86 4.16 6.95 1.81
C ILE A 86 5.45 6.67 2.58
N VAL A 87 5.44 6.91 3.88
CA VAL A 87 6.59 6.72 4.76
C VAL A 87 6.23 5.81 5.94
N HIS A 88 7.25 5.26 6.59
CA HIS A 88 7.12 4.69 7.92
C HIS A 88 7.04 5.79 8.97
N ILE A 89 6.20 5.58 9.98
CA ILE A 89 6.12 6.38 11.19
C ILE A 89 6.21 5.45 12.40
N ASP A 90 7.04 5.86 13.37
CA ASP A 90 7.20 5.19 14.66
C ASP A 90 6.05 5.52 15.62
#